data_AF-A0A6P6Q8N2-F1
#
_entry.id   AF-A0A6P6Q8N2-F1
#
_cell.length_a   1.000
_cell.length_b   1.000
_cell.length_c   1.000
_cell.angle_alpha   90.00
_cell.angle_beta   90.00
_cell.angle_gamma   90.00
#
_symmetry.space_group_name_H-M   'P 1'
#
loop_
_entity.id
_entity.type
_entity.pdbx_description
1 polymer ?
#
loop_
_entity_poly.entity_id
_entity_poly.type
_entity_poly.pdbx_seq_one_letter_code
_entity_poly.pdbx_strand_id
1 'polypeptide(L)'
;MLQRNSGKVTSGGGKENSGGATSVIPERMLLCHCYHHCPEDSTNNTCRTDGYCFTMVEEEEGSSPVLTSGCLGLVGSEFQCRDTGNARLRRILECCTDQDFCNRDLHPTLPPLKRPGETLNISTSHKTAQKLHNRTSPLLFQDWDVSDDP
;
A
#
# COMPACT_ATOMS: atom_id res chain seq x y z
N MET A 1 2.59 27.30 -58.08
CA MET A 1 1.54 26.64 -58.88
C MET A 1 1.89 25.17 -58.98
N LEU A 2 1.11 24.27 -58.35
CA LEU A 2 0.91 22.86 -58.73
C LEU A 2 -0.23 22.30 -57.83
N GLN A 3 -1.37 22.01 -58.46
CA GLN A 3 -2.61 21.47 -57.89
C GLN A 3 -2.49 20.01 -57.41
N ARG A 4 -3.38 19.61 -56.47
CA ARG A 4 -4.17 18.34 -56.40
C ARG A 4 -4.79 18.19 -54.99
N ASN A 5 -5.98 17.67 -54.74
CA ASN A 5 -7.21 17.40 -55.48
C ASN A 5 -8.32 17.24 -54.42
N SER A 6 -9.56 17.63 -54.73
CA SER A 6 -10.73 17.46 -53.86
C SER A 6 -11.47 16.15 -54.17
N GLY A 7 -12.09 15.55 -53.15
CA GLY A 7 -13.24 14.65 -53.29
C GLY A 7 -13.17 13.34 -52.52
N LYS A 8 -14.07 13.13 -51.55
CA LYS A 8 -15.34 12.38 -51.75
C LYS A 8 -15.96 11.95 -50.41
N VAL A 9 -17.15 12.47 -50.13
CA VAL A 9 -18.10 12.00 -49.09
C VAL A 9 -18.87 10.78 -49.62
N THR A 10 -19.03 9.74 -48.81
CA THR A 10 -20.13 8.77 -48.93
C THR A 10 -20.59 8.31 -47.54
N SER A 11 -21.87 8.55 -47.27
CA SER A 11 -22.63 8.13 -46.09
C SER A 11 -22.94 6.64 -46.08
N GLY A 12 -23.08 6.06 -44.89
CA GLY A 12 -23.75 4.77 -44.65
C GLY A 12 -23.92 4.53 -43.15
N GLY A 13 -25.16 4.58 -42.67
CA GLY A 13 -25.52 4.36 -41.26
C GLY A 13 -26.30 3.06 -41.03
N GLY A 14 -26.40 2.66 -39.75
CA GLY A 14 -27.32 1.66 -39.17
C GLY A 14 -26.74 0.23 -39.06
N LYS A 15 -26.36 -0.23 -37.85
CA LYS A 15 -27.11 -1.13 -36.90
C LYS A 15 -27.24 -2.57 -37.44
N GLU A 16 -26.96 -3.68 -36.74
CA GLU A 16 -27.06 -3.98 -35.30
C GLU A 16 -26.52 -5.40 -34.96
N ASN A 17 -26.00 -5.53 -33.73
CA ASN A 17 -26.11 -6.63 -32.77
C ASN A 17 -25.69 -8.09 -33.09
N SER A 18 -24.56 -8.50 -32.52
CA SER A 18 -24.27 -9.82 -31.92
C SER A 18 -22.89 -9.67 -31.25
N GLY A 19 -22.70 -9.71 -29.93
CA GLY A 19 -23.33 -10.51 -28.91
C GLY A 19 -22.20 -11.14 -28.11
N GLY A 20 -21.55 -10.33 -27.27
CA GLY A 20 -20.36 -10.73 -26.52
C GLY A 20 -19.65 -9.55 -25.88
N ALA A 21 -20.39 -8.60 -25.29
CA ALA A 21 -19.78 -7.70 -24.32
C ALA A 21 -19.51 -8.53 -23.07
N THR A 22 -18.33 -9.13 -22.99
CA THR A 22 -17.76 -9.48 -21.69
C THR A 22 -17.88 -8.21 -20.86
N SER A 23 -18.68 -8.28 -19.79
CA SER A 23 -18.71 -7.20 -18.82
C SER A 23 -17.28 -7.12 -18.28
N VAL A 24 -16.51 -6.18 -18.81
CA VAL A 24 -15.20 -5.84 -18.28
C VAL A 24 -15.54 -5.35 -16.87
N ILE A 25 -15.36 -6.22 -15.88
CA ILE A 25 -15.47 -5.84 -14.48
C ILE A 25 -14.63 -4.59 -14.36
N PRO A 26 -15.19 -3.44 -13.93
CA PRO A 26 -14.41 -2.23 -13.80
C PRO A 26 -13.21 -2.59 -12.93
N GLU A 27 -12.00 -2.40 -13.48
CA GLU A 27 -10.82 -2.50 -12.63
C GLU A 27 -11.06 -1.58 -11.43
N ARG A 28 -10.89 -2.14 -10.24
CA ARG A 28 -11.22 -1.46 -9.00
C ARG A 28 -10.32 -0.23 -8.89
N MET A 29 -10.86 0.94 -9.19
CA MET A 29 -10.16 2.21 -9.06
C MET A 29 -10.07 2.58 -7.59
N LEU A 30 -8.87 2.49 -7.03
CA LEU A 30 -8.52 2.81 -5.65
C LEU A 30 -8.17 4.30 -5.51
N LEU A 31 -8.68 4.95 -4.46
CA LEU A 31 -8.24 6.30 -4.06
C LEU A 31 -7.16 6.19 -2.98
N CYS A 32 -6.10 6.99 -3.10
CA CYS A 32 -4.99 7.00 -2.15
C CYS A 32 -4.68 8.42 -1.70
N HIS A 33 -4.13 8.56 -0.50
CA HIS A 33 -3.49 9.81 -0.10
C HIS A 33 -2.14 9.93 -0.82
N CYS A 34 -1.79 11.13 -1.26
CA CYS A 34 -0.47 11.42 -1.80
C CYS A 34 0.17 12.60 -1.07
N TYR A 35 1.47 12.51 -0.88
CA TYR A 35 2.29 13.57 -0.29
C TYR A 35 3.67 13.54 -0.93
N HIS A 36 4.23 14.71 -1.23
CA HIS A 36 5.50 14.92 -1.93
C HIS A 36 5.53 14.51 -3.42
N HIS A 37 4.83 13.42 -3.79
CA HIS A 37 4.75 12.89 -5.16
C HIS A 37 3.29 12.80 -5.65
N CYS A 38 2.56 13.91 -5.52
CA CYS A 38 1.22 14.00 -6.12
C CYS A 38 1.32 14.39 -7.60
N PRO A 39 0.43 13.87 -8.46
CA PRO A 39 0.30 14.37 -9.82
C PRO A 39 -0.25 15.81 -9.82
N GLU A 40 0.03 16.56 -10.88
CA GLU A 40 -0.29 18.00 -10.97
C GLU A 40 -1.80 18.28 -10.93
N ASP A 41 -2.60 17.35 -11.43
CA ASP A 41 -4.07 17.38 -11.41
C ASP A 41 -4.69 16.84 -10.12
N SER A 42 -3.86 16.52 -9.11
CA SER A 42 -4.37 16.06 -7.82
C SER A 42 -5.17 17.13 -7.11
N THR A 43 -6.27 16.70 -6.47
CA THR A 43 -7.08 17.55 -5.60
C THR A 43 -7.06 16.96 -4.20
N ASN A 44 -6.97 17.81 -3.17
CA ASN A 44 -6.97 17.39 -1.76
C ASN A 44 -5.95 16.28 -1.44
N ASN A 45 -4.74 16.35 -2.00
CA ASN A 45 -3.67 15.38 -1.73
C ASN A 45 -4.13 13.93 -2.00
N THR A 46 -4.83 13.73 -3.11
CA THR A 46 -5.43 12.46 -3.49
C THR A 46 -5.03 12.08 -4.91
N CYS A 47 -4.73 10.81 -5.13
CA CYS A 47 -4.49 10.22 -6.44
C CYS A 47 -5.40 8.99 -6.64
N ARG A 48 -5.59 8.58 -7.89
CA ARG A 48 -6.41 7.41 -8.27
C ARG A 48 -5.55 6.39 -9.03
N THR A 49 -5.77 5.10 -8.77
CA THR A 49 -5.00 4.02 -9.42
C THR A 49 -5.79 2.73 -9.53
N ASP A 50 -5.40 1.88 -10.46
CA ASP A 50 -5.80 0.49 -10.64
C ASP A 50 -4.96 -0.50 -9.80
N GLY A 51 -3.84 -0.03 -9.22
CA GLY A 51 -2.91 -0.85 -8.45
C GLY A 51 -3.03 -0.64 -6.95
N TYR A 52 -2.01 -0.01 -6.36
CA TYR A 52 -1.77 0.02 -4.92
C TYR A 52 -1.62 1.45 -4.41
N CYS A 53 -2.08 1.69 -3.19
CA CYS A 53 -1.60 2.83 -2.42
C CYS A 53 -0.26 2.48 -1.78
N PHE A 54 0.63 3.45 -1.65
CA PHE A 54 1.90 3.27 -0.95
C PHE A 54 2.19 4.35 0.07
N THR A 55 3.01 3.99 1.06
CA THR A 55 3.73 4.92 1.93
C THR A 55 5.19 4.48 2.00
N MET A 56 6.10 5.44 1.87
CA MET A 56 7.54 5.21 1.82
C MET A 56 8.26 6.14 2.81
N VAL A 57 9.30 5.62 3.43
CA VAL A 57 10.28 6.43 4.16
C VAL A 57 11.65 6.20 3.57
N GLU A 58 12.36 7.28 3.27
CA GLU A 58 13.73 7.24 2.73
C GLU A 58 14.66 8.13 3.56
N GLU A 59 15.86 7.66 3.82
CA GLU A 59 16.93 8.41 4.49
C GLU A 59 18.21 8.32 3.66
N GLU A 60 18.72 9.49 3.27
CA GLU A 60 20.03 9.66 2.64
C GLU A 60 21.09 9.95 3.71
N GLU A 61 22.36 9.67 3.40
CA GLU A 61 23.46 9.87 4.34
C GLU A 61 23.56 11.34 4.78
N GLY A 62 23.28 11.59 6.06
CA GLY A 62 23.35 12.93 6.65
C GLY A 62 22.07 13.78 6.49
N SER A 63 20.98 13.23 5.95
CA SER A 63 19.68 13.90 5.87
C SER A 63 18.66 13.31 6.86
N SER A 64 17.61 14.07 7.16
CA SER A 64 16.49 13.54 7.95
C SER A 64 15.62 12.60 7.11
N PRO A 65 15.04 11.55 7.70
CA PRO A 65 14.08 10.68 7.02
C PRO A 65 12.94 11.48 6.40
N VAL A 66 12.65 11.22 5.11
CA VAL A 66 11.55 11.83 4.38
C VAL A 66 10.45 10.80 4.17
N LEU A 67 9.23 11.15 4.58
CA LEU A 67 8.03 10.35 4.35
C LEU A 67 7.34 10.81 3.05
N THR A 68 7.02 9.87 2.17
CA THR A 68 6.26 10.12 0.94
C THR A 68 5.12 9.11 0.81
N SER A 69 4.08 9.45 0.06
CA SER A 69 2.95 8.56 -0.18
C SER A 69 2.30 8.85 -1.53
N GLY A 70 1.60 7.86 -2.09
CA GLY A 70 0.92 8.04 -3.36
C GLY A 70 0.34 6.76 -3.94
N CYS A 71 0.29 6.73 -5.27
CA CYS A 71 -0.31 5.68 -6.07
C CYS A 71 0.75 4.93 -6.89
N LEU A 72 0.62 3.61 -6.97
CA LEU A 72 1.38 2.76 -7.88
C LEU A 72 0.40 2.05 -8.82
N GLY A 73 0.66 2.13 -10.12
CA GLY A 73 -0.10 1.37 -11.11
C GLY A 73 0.04 -0.13 -10.91
N LEU A 74 -0.92 -0.89 -11.43
CA LEU A 74 -0.96 -2.35 -11.24
C LEU A 74 0.30 -3.04 -11.78
N VAL A 75 0.75 -2.67 -12.99
CA VAL A 75 1.89 -3.30 -13.66
C VAL A 75 3.21 -2.92 -12.99
N GLY A 76 3.98 -3.91 -12.54
CA GLY A 76 5.30 -3.73 -11.93
C GLY A 76 5.25 -3.40 -10.43
N SER A 77 4.05 -3.26 -9.86
CA SER A 77 3.86 -3.08 -8.41
C SER A 77 4.36 -4.29 -7.61
N GLU A 78 4.33 -5.49 -8.19
CA GLU A 78 4.81 -6.73 -7.58
C GLU A 78 6.32 -6.72 -7.29
N PHE A 79 7.09 -5.95 -8.08
CA PHE A 79 8.53 -5.77 -7.86
C PHE A 79 8.79 -4.61 -6.89
N GLN A 80 8.07 -3.50 -7.07
CA GLN A 80 8.25 -2.30 -6.26
C GLN A 80 7.88 -2.55 -4.78
N CYS A 81 6.73 -3.16 -4.52
CA CYS A 81 6.25 -3.43 -3.16
C CYS A 81 7.02 -4.55 -2.43
N ARG A 82 7.94 -5.26 -3.12
CA ARG A 82 8.78 -6.32 -2.50
C ARG A 82 10.21 -5.88 -2.25
N ASP A 83 10.80 -5.05 -3.11
CA ASP A 83 12.24 -4.79 -3.10
C ASP A 83 12.63 -3.50 -2.36
N THR A 84 12.67 -3.60 -1.03
CA THR A 84 13.15 -2.52 -0.14
C THR A 84 14.51 -2.81 0.49
N GLY A 85 15.01 -4.05 0.42
CA GLY A 85 16.18 -4.49 1.17
C GLY A 85 17.56 -4.23 0.54
N ASN A 86 17.63 -3.95 -0.77
CA ASN A 86 18.90 -3.91 -1.52
C ASN A 86 19.34 -2.52 -2.01
N ALA A 87 18.65 -1.46 -1.61
CA ALA A 87 19.03 -0.12 -2.01
C ALA A 87 20.28 0.37 -1.26
N ARG A 88 21.16 1.11 -1.96
CA ARG A 88 22.24 1.88 -1.31
C ARG A 88 21.71 2.88 -0.27
N LEU A 89 20.46 3.31 -0.46
CA LEU A 89 19.72 4.20 0.42
C LEU A 89 18.88 3.38 1.41
N ARG A 90 18.78 3.83 2.66
CA ARG A 90 17.89 3.22 3.65
C ARG A 90 16.47 3.65 3.31
N ARG A 91 15.71 2.75 2.69
CA ARG A 91 14.31 2.99 2.33
C ARG A 91 13.41 1.82 2.69
N ILE A 92 12.17 2.11 3.07
CA ILE A 92 11.10 1.13 3.22
C ILE A 92 9.86 1.66 2.52
N LEU A 93 9.22 0.79 1.75
CA LEU A 93 7.99 1.00 1.01
C LEU A 93 6.99 -0.06 1.49
N GLU A 94 5.81 0.39 1.92
CA GLU A 94 4.67 -0.48 2.22
C GLU A 94 3.51 -0.16 1.29
N CYS A 95 2.81 -1.20 0.84
CA CYS A 95 1.71 -1.10 -0.12
C CYS A 95 0.42 -1.72 0.44
N CYS A 96 -0.74 -1.20 0.05
CA CYS A 96 -2.05 -1.70 0.46
C CYS A 96 -3.11 -1.53 -0.65
N THR A 97 -4.14 -2.37 -0.63
CA THR A 97 -5.30 -2.35 -1.56
C THR A 97 -6.65 -2.60 -0.88
N ASP A 98 -6.66 -2.66 0.45
CA ASP A 98 -7.81 -3.15 1.22
C ASP A 98 -9.03 -2.23 1.06
N GLN A 99 -8.79 -0.92 1.09
CA GLN A 99 -9.81 0.14 1.03
C GLN A 99 -9.22 1.46 0.52
N ASP A 100 -10.09 2.38 0.11
CA ASP A 100 -9.67 3.74 -0.22
C ASP A 100 -8.96 4.40 0.98
N PHE A 101 -7.90 5.15 0.66
CA PHE A 101 -7.02 5.83 1.61
C PHE A 101 -6.34 4.90 2.63
N CYS A 102 -6.20 3.59 2.34
CA CYS A 102 -5.54 2.63 3.24
C CYS A 102 -4.11 3.05 3.64
N ASN A 103 -3.44 3.88 2.83
CA ASN A 103 -2.07 4.32 3.08
C ASN A 103 -1.94 5.43 4.13
N ARG A 104 -3.04 5.98 4.65
CA ARG A 104 -2.99 6.97 5.74
C ARG A 104 -2.50 6.39 7.07
N ASP A 105 -2.76 5.10 7.29
CA ASP A 105 -2.42 4.41 8.53
C ASP A 105 -1.11 3.60 8.40
N LEU A 106 -0.44 3.67 7.25
CA LEU A 106 0.86 3.06 7.03
C LEU A 106 1.95 3.96 7.62
N HIS A 107 2.74 3.39 8.53
CA HIS A 107 3.85 4.06 9.19
C HIS A 107 5.12 3.21 9.08
N PRO A 108 5.70 3.08 7.87
CA PRO A 108 6.93 2.33 7.69
C PRO A 108 8.06 2.97 8.50
N THR A 109 8.86 2.14 9.20
CA THR A 109 9.97 2.60 10.04
C THR A 109 11.28 2.05 9.51
N LEU A 110 12.24 2.94 9.23
CA LEU A 110 13.55 2.58 8.68
C LEU A 110 14.23 1.46 9.49
N PRO A 111 14.91 0.52 8.80
CA PRO A 111 15.59 -0.56 9.48
C PRO A 111 16.71 0.02 10.35
N PRO A 112 17.04 -0.58 11.52
CA PRO A 112 18.08 -0.05 12.40
C PRO A 112 19.40 0.15 11.66
N LEU A 113 20.15 1.21 12.02
CA LEU A 113 21.51 1.40 11.55
C LEU A 113 22.36 0.20 11.93
N LYS A 114 22.96 -0.46 10.93
CA LYS A 114 23.97 -1.50 11.19
C LYS A 114 25.16 -0.83 11.88
N ARG A 115 25.39 -1.16 13.15
CA ARG A 115 26.68 -0.85 13.78
C ARG A 115 27.75 -1.76 13.13
N PRO A 116 28.99 -1.28 12.92
CA PRO A 116 30.05 -2.15 12.42
C PRO A 116 30.23 -3.33 13.40
N GLY A 117 29.83 -4.54 13.00
CA GLY A 117 29.98 -5.77 13.78
C GLY A 117 28.70 -6.49 14.22
N GLU A 118 27.50 -5.95 13.98
CA GLU A 118 26.24 -6.58 14.42
C GLU A 118 25.49 -7.24 13.24
N THR A 119 25.38 -8.58 13.26
CA THR A 119 24.52 -9.33 12.33
C THR A 119 23.07 -9.20 12.79
N LEU A 120 22.26 -8.40 12.11
CA LEU A 120 20.83 -8.30 12.40
C LEU A 120 20.07 -9.48 11.78
N ASN A 121 19.43 -10.25 12.65
CA ASN A 121 18.44 -11.25 12.26
C ASN A 121 17.20 -10.48 11.77
N ILE A 122 17.05 -10.32 10.46
CA ILE A 122 15.85 -9.71 9.87
C ILE A 122 14.70 -10.70 10.07
N SER A 123 14.04 -10.61 11.23
CA SER A 123 12.76 -11.27 11.46
C SER A 123 11.71 -10.44 10.74
N THR A 124 11.26 -10.94 9.58
CA THR A 124 10.06 -10.44 8.91
C THR A 124 8.90 -10.55 9.90
N SER A 125 8.51 -9.42 10.50
CA SER A 125 7.32 -9.35 11.36
C SER A 125 6.08 -9.41 10.49
N HIS A 126 5.64 -10.62 10.16
CA HIS A 126 4.28 -10.85 9.70
C HIS A 126 3.36 -10.58 10.90
N LYS A 127 2.56 -9.51 10.85
CA LYS A 127 1.51 -9.23 11.85
C LYS A 127 0.56 -10.44 11.92
N THR A 128 0.74 -11.29 12.94
CA THR A 128 -0.28 -12.27 13.30
C THR A 128 -1.23 -11.56 14.25
N ALA A 129 -2.45 -11.30 13.80
CA ALA A 129 -3.52 -10.77 14.63
C ALA A 129 -3.79 -11.76 15.79
N GLN A 130 -3.24 -11.49 16.97
CA GLN A 130 -3.63 -12.20 18.18
C GLN A 130 -4.99 -11.68 18.63
N LYS A 131 -6.03 -12.45 18.32
CA LYS A 131 -7.35 -12.27 18.90
C LYS A 131 -7.27 -12.64 20.39
N LEU A 132 -7.14 -11.63 21.25
CA LEU A 132 -7.31 -11.80 22.70
C LEU A 132 -8.77 -12.18 22.98
N HIS A 133 -9.04 -13.47 23.12
CA HIS A 133 -10.24 -13.91 23.83
C HIS A 133 -9.98 -13.77 25.33
N ASN A 134 -10.63 -12.75 25.88
CA ASN A 134 -10.68 -12.36 27.27
C ASN A 134 -11.17 -13.55 28.13
N ARG A 135 -10.29 -14.12 28.98
CA ARG A 135 -10.67 -15.08 30.03
C ARG A 135 -10.83 -14.28 31.33
N THR A 136 -12.05 -13.84 31.59
CA THR A 136 -12.43 -13.22 32.87
C THR A 136 -12.52 -14.31 33.94
N SER A 137 -11.58 -14.31 34.89
CA SER A 137 -11.79 -14.88 36.22
C SER A 137 -12.65 -13.93 37.05
N PRO A 138 -13.50 -14.45 37.95
CA PRO A 138 -13.83 -13.76 39.19
C PRO A 138 -13.26 -14.51 40.40
N LEU A 139 -12.61 -13.74 41.26
CA LEU A 139 -12.18 -14.13 42.60
C LEU A 139 -13.39 -14.38 43.52
N LEU A 140 -13.33 -15.43 44.34
CA LEU A 140 -13.98 -15.52 45.65
C LEU A 140 -13.02 -16.38 46.52
N PHE A 141 -12.16 -15.77 47.35
CA PHE A 141 -12.34 -15.41 48.76
C PHE A 141 -12.55 -16.61 49.72
N GLN A 142 -11.61 -16.74 50.68
CA GLN A 142 -11.52 -17.63 51.87
C GLN A 142 -11.50 -19.16 51.59
N ASP A 143 -10.57 -19.95 52.11
CA ASP A 143 -10.25 -20.12 53.53
C ASP A 143 -8.75 -20.32 53.83
N TRP A 144 -8.32 -19.73 54.94
CA TRP A 144 -7.10 -20.06 55.64
C TRP A 144 -7.54 -20.92 56.83
N ASP A 145 -7.21 -22.20 56.84
CA ASP A 145 -7.26 -22.99 58.06
C ASP A 145 -5.88 -23.59 58.28
N VAL A 146 -5.11 -22.85 59.07
CA VAL A 146 -4.00 -23.34 59.86
C VAL A 146 -4.61 -24.13 61.03
N SER A 147 -4.20 -25.37 61.20
CA SER A 147 -4.26 -26.04 62.50
C SER A 147 -3.07 -27.00 62.60
N ASP A 148 -2.02 -26.52 63.29
CA ASP A 148 -1.14 -27.29 64.19
C ASP A 148 -1.95 -28.33 65.01
N ASP A 149 -1.47 -29.48 65.47
CA ASP A 149 -0.17 -29.95 65.99
C ASP A 149 -0.33 -31.49 66.25
N PRO A 150 0.55 -32.14 67.01
CA PRO A 150 1.73 -32.94 66.64
C PRO A 150 1.48 -34.46 66.41
#